data_AF-A0A9E1XU84-F1
#
_entry.id   AF-A0A9E1XU84-F1
#
_cell.length_a   1.000
_cell.length_b   1.000
_cell.length_c   1.000
_cell.angle_alpha   90.00
_cell.angle_beta   90.00
_cell.angle_gamma   90.00
#
_symmetry.space_group_name_H-M   'P 1'
#
loop_
_entity.id
_entity.type
_entity.pdbx_description
1 polymer ?
#
loop_
_entity_poly.entity_id
_entity_poly.type
_entity_poly.pdbx_seq_one_letter_code
_entity_poly.pdbx_strand_id
1 'polypeptide(L)'
;MKRRLLSLCSLCVLAGLLAHAAPYDLKEPSADEIAKMRAAMPAKATAKPAKPRKILILSQCEGFKHSSVPYAEKAFEILGQKTGAFSTVATIDSGILESPEFDTFDAILMNSTTMRLPLLQVDTKDMTEAQKQALAARELAVQKRFVDFVRNGKALIGVHAGTDCLYKWAEYGEMMGGYFNSHPWNEDVTVKLDDPGHPLMKAFRGQSFVVKDEIYQFKEPYSRDKLRVLLSLDVTRINMNKKNIRRDDGDFAVAWIRPYGKGRVFYFSLGHRHEIFWNEPVMQAYLDGIQYALGDLPCDDLPSGTLSAAYLAQSSKTGYEEGIAAIFADLAGYEMGVNDNRAKLVANMVLEAQKAGSPNRTDLSARLAKVAADAKATEAGRVFACRQLALIAEENAIPALVGVL
;
A
#
# COMPACT_ATOMS: atom_id res chain seq x y z
N MET A 1 31.57 18.31 -65.42
CA MET A 1 30.17 18.30 -64.91
C MET A 1 30.07 17.34 -63.74
N LYS A 2 29.35 17.78 -62.69
CA LYS A 2 29.26 17.25 -61.32
C LYS A 2 29.08 15.73 -61.19
N ARG A 3 29.90 15.06 -60.36
CA ARG A 3 29.54 13.79 -59.70
C ARG A 3 29.48 14.04 -58.19
N ARG A 4 28.29 13.86 -57.62
CA ARG A 4 27.98 14.00 -56.19
C ARG A 4 28.60 12.81 -55.44
N LEU A 5 29.43 13.09 -54.43
CA LEU A 5 29.73 12.13 -53.37
C LEU A 5 28.56 12.17 -52.38
N LEU A 6 27.81 11.07 -52.25
CA LEU A 6 26.97 10.83 -51.09
C LEU A 6 27.86 10.28 -49.97
N SER A 7 27.98 11.04 -48.89
CA SER A 7 28.54 10.56 -47.63
C SER A 7 27.45 9.80 -46.88
N LEU A 8 27.60 8.48 -46.74
CA LEU A 8 26.79 7.70 -45.81
C LEU A 8 27.36 7.90 -44.39
N CYS A 9 26.67 8.71 -43.58
CA CYS A 9 26.81 8.67 -42.13
C CYS A 9 26.17 7.37 -41.62
N SER A 10 26.97 6.36 -41.33
CA SER A 10 26.54 5.20 -40.55
C SER A 10 26.39 5.61 -39.08
N LEU A 11 25.16 5.81 -38.65
CA LEU A 11 24.79 5.93 -37.24
C LEU A 11 24.91 4.54 -36.61
N CYS A 12 25.98 4.27 -35.86
CA CYS A 12 26.06 3.10 -34.99
C CYS A 12 25.20 3.35 -33.74
N VAL A 13 23.93 2.97 -33.81
CA VAL A 13 23.09 2.83 -32.60
C VAL A 13 23.49 1.52 -31.93
N LEU A 14 24.32 1.58 -30.89
CA LEU A 14 24.48 0.47 -29.96
C LEU A 14 23.18 0.35 -29.15
N ALA A 15 22.24 -0.44 -29.67
CA ALA A 15 21.14 -0.95 -28.87
C ALA A 15 21.71 -2.04 -27.94
N GLY A 16 22.05 -1.65 -26.71
CA GLY A 16 22.29 -2.61 -25.64
C GLY A 16 20.98 -3.33 -25.35
N LEU A 17 20.79 -4.50 -25.94
CA LEU A 17 19.79 -5.47 -25.52
C LEU A 17 20.17 -5.93 -24.11
N LEU A 18 19.62 -5.27 -23.10
CA LEU A 18 19.53 -5.86 -21.77
C LEU A 18 18.67 -7.11 -21.92
N ALA A 19 19.33 -8.27 -21.90
CA ALA A 19 18.66 -9.55 -21.75
C ALA A 19 17.82 -9.45 -20.46
N HIS A 20 16.50 -9.43 -20.60
CA HIS A 20 15.61 -9.60 -19.44
C HIS A 20 15.97 -10.96 -18.85
N ALA A 21 16.50 -10.97 -17.63
CA ALA A 21 16.63 -12.22 -16.88
C ALA A 21 15.26 -12.89 -16.85
N ALA A 22 15.20 -14.16 -17.23
CA ALA A 22 13.93 -14.86 -17.32
C ALA A 22 13.24 -14.83 -15.95
N PRO A 23 11.96 -14.40 -15.87
CA PRO A 23 11.24 -14.41 -14.60
C PRO A 23 11.27 -15.82 -14.01
N TYR A 24 11.15 -15.92 -12.69
CA TYR A 24 10.97 -17.20 -12.03
C TYR A 24 9.82 -17.98 -12.70
N ASP A 25 9.87 -19.31 -12.68
CA ASP A 25 8.77 -20.18 -13.14
C ASP A 25 7.58 -20.07 -12.16
N LEU A 26 6.94 -18.90 -12.18
CA LEU A 26 5.79 -18.51 -11.40
C LEU A 26 4.64 -18.24 -12.35
N LYS A 27 3.43 -18.58 -11.90
CA LYS A 27 2.23 -18.39 -12.69
C LYS A 27 1.89 -16.89 -12.80
N GLU A 28 1.85 -16.39 -14.03
CA GLU A 28 1.32 -15.05 -14.34
C GLU A 28 -0.18 -14.94 -14.04
N PRO A 29 -0.69 -13.74 -13.70
CA PRO A 29 -2.12 -13.52 -13.53
C PRO A 29 -2.88 -13.79 -14.83
N SER A 30 -4.03 -14.46 -14.71
CA SER A 30 -4.94 -14.70 -15.84
C SER A 30 -5.58 -13.40 -16.35
N ALA A 31 -6.19 -13.46 -17.54
CA ALA A 31 -6.94 -12.32 -18.10
C ALA A 31 -8.08 -11.86 -17.17
N ASP A 32 -8.78 -12.79 -16.52
CA ASP A 32 -9.85 -12.48 -15.57
C ASP A 32 -9.32 -11.81 -14.31
N GLU A 33 -8.16 -12.23 -13.80
CA GLU A 33 -7.50 -11.59 -12.65
C GLU A 33 -6.99 -10.19 -13.00
N ILE A 34 -6.42 -10.01 -14.20
CA ILE A 34 -6.05 -8.68 -14.72
C ILE A 34 -7.28 -7.77 -14.85
N ALA A 35 -8.44 -8.30 -15.29
CA ALA A 35 -9.68 -7.54 -15.35
C ALA A 35 -10.13 -7.08 -13.95
N LYS A 36 -10.04 -7.96 -12.93
CA LYS A 36 -10.31 -7.59 -11.53
C LYS A 36 -9.36 -6.51 -11.03
N MET A 37 -8.05 -6.64 -11.29
CA MET A 37 -7.07 -5.60 -10.95
C MET A 37 -7.47 -4.26 -11.57
N ARG A 38 -7.73 -4.23 -12.88
CA ARG A 38 -8.15 -3.02 -13.58
C ARG A 38 -9.44 -2.42 -13.02
N ALA A 39 -10.41 -3.24 -12.63
CA ALA A 39 -11.66 -2.77 -12.03
C ALA A 39 -11.41 -2.11 -10.67
N ALA A 40 -10.55 -2.70 -9.83
CA ALA A 40 -10.26 -2.22 -8.49
C ALA A 40 -9.40 -0.94 -8.43
N MET A 41 -8.57 -0.68 -9.45
CA MET A 41 -7.68 0.48 -9.44
C MET A 41 -8.42 1.81 -9.59
N PRO A 42 -7.95 2.90 -8.97
CA PRO A 42 -8.50 4.23 -9.23
C PRO A 42 -8.26 4.69 -10.67
N ALA A 43 -9.13 5.56 -11.16
CA ALA A 43 -9.06 6.08 -12.53
C ALA A 43 -8.00 7.18 -12.74
N LYS A 44 -7.50 7.78 -11.67
CA LYS A 44 -6.51 8.88 -11.72
C LYS A 44 -5.65 8.85 -10.47
N ALA A 45 -4.48 9.47 -10.57
CA ALA A 45 -3.62 9.71 -9.42
C ALA A 45 -4.31 10.61 -8.37
N THR A 46 -4.00 10.40 -7.09
CA THR A 46 -4.52 11.23 -5.99
C THR A 46 -3.88 12.61 -6.01
N ALA A 47 -2.56 12.66 -6.19
CA ALA A 47 -1.83 13.89 -6.47
C ALA A 47 -1.37 13.88 -7.93
N LYS A 48 -1.29 15.07 -8.56
CA LYS A 48 -0.65 15.18 -9.87
C LYS A 48 0.86 14.97 -9.71
N PRO A 49 1.50 14.04 -10.44
CA PRO A 49 2.95 13.89 -10.38
C PRO A 49 3.67 15.18 -10.75
N ALA A 50 4.67 15.58 -9.96
CA ALA A 50 5.46 16.79 -10.19
C ALA A 50 6.31 16.69 -11.48
N LYS A 51 6.65 15.46 -11.87
CA LYS A 51 7.38 15.11 -13.10
C LYS A 51 7.01 13.66 -13.48
N PRO A 52 7.33 13.19 -14.70
CA PRO A 52 7.27 11.77 -15.00
C PRO A 52 8.10 10.96 -13.98
N ARG A 53 7.49 9.92 -13.40
CA ARG A 53 8.11 9.06 -12.38
C ARG A 53 8.41 7.68 -12.97
N LYS A 54 9.61 7.15 -12.74
CA LYS A 54 10.00 5.79 -13.15
C LYS A 54 10.37 4.97 -11.91
N ILE A 55 9.69 3.85 -11.68
CA ILE A 55 9.92 2.96 -10.52
C ILE A 55 10.65 1.70 -10.97
N LEU A 56 11.74 1.36 -10.29
CA LEU A 56 12.38 0.06 -10.41
C LEU A 56 11.70 -0.92 -9.46
N ILE A 57 11.07 -1.96 -9.99
CA ILE A 57 10.55 -3.08 -9.20
C ILE A 57 11.63 -4.16 -9.17
N LEU A 58 12.24 -4.36 -8.00
CA LEU A 58 13.24 -5.38 -7.78
C LEU A 58 12.58 -6.59 -7.11
N SER A 59 12.41 -7.67 -7.87
CA SER A 59 11.69 -8.90 -7.46
C SER A 59 12.62 -10.07 -7.15
N GLN A 60 13.90 -9.78 -6.97
CA GLN A 60 14.95 -10.75 -6.76
C GLN A 60 14.76 -11.56 -5.46
N CYS A 61 14.78 -12.88 -5.54
CA CYS A 61 14.54 -13.80 -4.42
C CYS A 61 15.45 -15.04 -4.47
N GLU A 62 16.07 -15.37 -3.34
CA GLU A 62 16.95 -16.56 -3.19
C GLU A 62 16.40 -17.64 -2.25
N GLY A 63 15.37 -17.32 -1.48
CA GLY A 63 14.70 -18.25 -0.59
C GLY A 63 13.33 -18.66 -1.13
N PHE A 64 12.32 -18.39 -0.31
CA PHE A 64 10.93 -18.65 -0.63
C PHE A 64 10.39 -17.65 -1.66
N LYS A 65 10.10 -18.16 -2.86
CA LYS A 65 9.53 -17.38 -3.96
C LYS A 65 8.02 -17.27 -3.79
N HIS A 66 7.55 -16.08 -3.45
CA HIS A 66 6.13 -15.80 -3.34
C HIS A 66 5.44 -15.90 -4.71
N SER A 67 4.35 -16.66 -4.79
CA SER A 67 3.53 -16.72 -6.00
C SER A 67 2.88 -15.37 -6.38
N SER A 68 2.86 -14.40 -5.47
CA SER A 68 2.34 -13.05 -5.69
C SER A 68 3.28 -12.13 -6.44
N VAL A 69 4.56 -12.48 -6.63
CA VAL A 69 5.54 -11.63 -7.34
C VAL A 69 5.02 -11.13 -8.71
N PRO A 70 4.59 -12.00 -9.65
CA PRO A 70 4.08 -11.52 -10.94
C PRO A 70 2.76 -10.74 -10.82
N TYR A 71 1.94 -11.03 -9.79
CA TYR A 71 0.70 -10.29 -9.53
C TYR A 71 1.00 -8.85 -9.10
N ALA A 72 1.98 -8.67 -8.22
CA ALA A 72 2.42 -7.35 -7.77
C ALA A 72 3.01 -6.53 -8.93
N GLU A 73 3.91 -7.12 -9.72
CA GLU A 73 4.49 -6.48 -10.91
C GLU A 73 3.40 -5.98 -11.86
N LYS A 74 2.46 -6.87 -12.20
CA LYS A 74 1.34 -6.54 -13.09
C LYS A 74 0.42 -5.50 -12.49
N ALA A 75 0.10 -5.60 -11.21
CA ALA A 75 -0.79 -4.66 -10.52
C ALA A 75 -0.19 -3.26 -10.45
N PHE A 76 1.10 -3.12 -10.14
CA PHE A 76 1.76 -1.82 -10.11
C PHE A 76 1.95 -1.23 -11.52
N GLU A 77 2.21 -2.07 -12.53
CA GLU A 77 2.19 -1.63 -13.93
C GLU A 77 0.82 -1.04 -14.30
N ILE A 78 -0.27 -1.77 -14.03
CA ILE A 78 -1.64 -1.32 -14.31
C ILE A 78 -1.97 -0.06 -13.51
N LEU A 79 -1.59 -0.01 -12.24
CA LEU A 79 -1.85 1.14 -11.36
C LEU A 79 -1.18 2.40 -11.91
N GLY A 80 0.11 2.32 -12.27
CA GLY A 80 0.84 3.42 -12.88
C GLY A 80 0.23 3.87 -14.21
N GLN A 81 -0.09 2.93 -15.10
CA GLN A 81 -0.72 3.21 -16.40
C GLN A 81 -2.10 3.86 -16.27
N LYS A 82 -2.99 3.29 -15.44
CA LYS A 82 -4.38 3.75 -15.31
C LYS A 82 -4.44 5.14 -14.69
N THR A 83 -3.56 5.41 -13.73
CA THR A 83 -3.58 6.67 -12.96
C THR A 83 -2.74 7.78 -13.58
N GLY A 84 -1.77 7.41 -14.42
CA GLY A 84 -0.72 8.30 -14.93
C GLY A 84 0.30 8.70 -13.85
N ALA A 85 0.33 8.02 -12.70
CA ALA A 85 1.17 8.41 -11.57
C ALA A 85 2.66 8.13 -11.80
N PHE A 86 2.97 7.00 -12.43
CA PHE A 86 4.33 6.52 -12.65
C PHE A 86 4.38 5.43 -13.74
N SER A 87 5.57 5.12 -14.23
CA SER A 87 5.88 3.91 -15.00
C SER A 87 6.73 2.95 -14.17
N THR A 88 6.75 1.68 -14.55
CA THR A 88 7.49 0.63 -13.85
C THR A 88 8.46 -0.08 -14.79
N VAL A 89 9.59 -0.54 -14.25
CA VAL A 89 10.48 -1.54 -14.87
C VAL A 89 10.71 -2.61 -13.82
N ALA A 90 10.28 -3.83 -14.10
CA ALA A 90 10.48 -4.97 -13.20
C ALA A 90 11.71 -5.79 -13.62
N THR A 91 12.48 -6.25 -12.64
CA THR A 91 13.62 -7.13 -12.88
C THR A 91 13.93 -7.97 -11.64
N ILE A 92 14.51 -9.14 -11.88
CA ILE A 92 15.15 -9.98 -10.85
C ILE A 92 16.68 -9.82 -10.84
N ASP A 93 17.24 -9.08 -11.81
CA ASP A 93 18.67 -8.85 -11.97
C ASP A 93 19.13 -7.61 -11.18
N SER A 94 19.82 -7.85 -10.07
CA SER A 94 20.45 -6.81 -9.25
C SER A 94 21.59 -6.06 -9.93
N GLY A 95 22.13 -6.56 -11.05
CA GLY A 95 23.14 -5.88 -11.84
C GLY A 95 22.68 -4.49 -12.32
N ILE A 96 21.37 -4.25 -12.39
CA ILE A 96 20.83 -2.91 -12.65
C ILE A 96 21.32 -1.88 -11.63
N LEU A 97 21.55 -2.28 -10.37
CA LEU A 97 22.05 -1.42 -9.29
C LEU A 97 23.50 -0.98 -9.48
N GLU A 98 24.23 -1.53 -10.44
CA GLU A 98 25.56 -1.04 -10.88
C GLU A 98 25.47 -0.25 -12.20
N SER A 99 24.37 -0.40 -12.93
CA SER A 99 24.20 0.22 -14.24
C SER A 99 23.96 1.74 -14.15
N PRO A 100 24.34 2.51 -15.17
CA PRO A 100 23.93 3.92 -15.30
C PRO A 100 22.41 4.11 -15.39
N GLU A 101 21.67 3.08 -15.85
CA GLU A 101 20.21 3.15 -15.94
C GLU A 101 19.57 3.35 -14.55
N PHE A 102 20.19 2.84 -13.49
CA PHE A 102 19.65 3.00 -12.13
C PHE A 102 19.43 4.46 -11.72
N ASP A 103 20.26 5.38 -12.23
CA ASP A 103 20.14 6.82 -11.93
C ASP A 103 18.89 7.46 -12.57
N THR A 104 18.25 6.76 -13.52
CA THR A 104 17.01 7.21 -14.19
C THR A 104 15.74 6.95 -13.36
N PHE A 105 15.82 6.10 -12.33
CA PHE A 105 14.67 5.79 -11.50
C PHE A 105 14.45 6.83 -10.41
N ASP A 106 13.20 6.95 -9.97
CA ASP A 106 12.78 7.79 -8.84
C ASP A 106 12.47 6.99 -7.57
N ALA A 107 12.34 5.67 -7.70
CA ALA A 107 12.04 4.78 -6.60
C ALA A 107 12.61 3.38 -6.83
N ILE A 108 12.91 2.70 -5.74
CA ILE A 108 13.11 1.26 -5.68
C ILE A 108 11.92 0.66 -4.95
N LEU A 109 11.25 -0.31 -5.56
CA LEU A 109 10.19 -1.09 -4.95
C LEU A 109 10.70 -2.52 -4.75
N MET A 110 10.84 -2.91 -3.49
CA MET A 110 11.27 -4.23 -3.05
C MET A 110 10.04 -5.16 -3.09
N ASN A 111 9.93 -5.98 -4.13
CA ASN A 111 8.76 -6.81 -4.37
C ASN A 111 8.95 -8.23 -3.83
N SER A 112 8.43 -8.44 -2.62
CA SER A 112 8.22 -9.76 -2.00
C SER A 112 9.45 -10.67 -1.85
N THR A 113 10.61 -10.11 -1.48
CA THR A 113 11.89 -10.85 -1.43
C THR A 113 12.13 -11.61 -0.12
N THR A 114 12.46 -12.90 -0.12
CA THR A 114 12.91 -13.66 1.07
C THR A 114 14.35 -14.19 0.92
N MET A 115 15.22 -13.86 1.89
CA MET A 115 16.68 -14.13 2.13
C MET A 115 17.51 -15.21 1.34
N ARG A 116 18.86 -15.17 1.18
CA ARG A 116 19.92 -14.18 1.52
C ARG A 116 21.02 -14.04 0.45
N LEU A 117 21.05 -12.83 -0.08
CA LEU A 117 22.08 -12.23 -0.90
C LEU A 117 23.12 -11.40 -0.12
N PRO A 118 24.38 -11.28 -0.57
CA PRO A 118 24.87 -9.97 -0.97
C PRO A 118 24.09 -9.49 -2.21
N LEU A 119 23.57 -8.25 -2.22
CA LEU A 119 22.68 -7.69 -3.26
C LEU A 119 23.01 -8.15 -4.68
N LEU A 120 24.29 -8.27 -5.03
CA LEU A 120 24.75 -8.58 -6.38
C LEU A 120 24.63 -10.03 -6.90
N GLN A 121 24.09 -11.00 -6.14
CA GLN A 121 24.06 -12.47 -6.44
C GLN A 121 25.13 -12.96 -7.42
N VAL A 122 26.34 -13.14 -6.90
CA VAL A 122 27.41 -13.76 -7.68
C VAL A 122 27.76 -15.10 -7.03
N ASP A 123 27.73 -16.18 -7.82
CA ASP A 123 28.22 -17.48 -7.38
C ASP A 123 29.72 -17.37 -7.08
N THR A 124 30.09 -17.71 -5.85
CA THR A 124 31.45 -17.58 -5.33
C THR A 124 32.22 -18.89 -5.28
N LYS A 125 31.59 -20.01 -5.68
CA LYS A 125 32.14 -21.35 -5.50
C LYS A 125 33.55 -21.51 -6.09
N ASP A 126 33.77 -20.95 -7.27
CA ASP A 126 35.01 -21.10 -8.03
C ASP A 126 35.87 -19.81 -8.03
N MET A 127 35.58 -18.85 -7.15
CA MET A 127 36.31 -17.58 -7.06
C MET A 127 37.58 -17.72 -6.21
N THR A 128 38.67 -17.14 -6.68
CA THR A 128 39.88 -16.87 -5.86
C THR A 128 39.58 -15.89 -4.74
N GLU A 129 40.41 -15.86 -3.70
CA GLU A 129 40.26 -14.90 -2.60
C GLU A 129 40.32 -13.44 -3.08
N ALA A 130 41.17 -13.13 -4.05
CA ALA A 130 41.23 -11.80 -4.66
C ALA A 130 39.91 -11.42 -5.36
N GLN A 131 39.29 -12.38 -6.07
CA GLN A 131 37.99 -12.17 -6.70
C GLN A 131 36.87 -12.00 -5.66
N LYS A 132 36.88 -12.78 -4.57
CA LYS A 132 35.91 -12.62 -3.47
C LYS A 132 36.03 -11.26 -2.78
N GLN A 133 37.26 -10.78 -2.57
CA GLN A 133 37.52 -9.44 -2.04
C GLN A 133 37.01 -8.35 -2.99
N ALA A 134 37.25 -8.50 -4.30
CA ALA A 134 36.73 -7.57 -5.30
C ALA A 134 35.18 -7.55 -5.34
N LEU A 135 34.54 -8.72 -5.22
CA LEU A 135 33.08 -8.83 -5.11
C LEU A 135 32.56 -8.16 -3.83
N ALA A 136 33.21 -8.36 -2.69
CA ALA A 136 32.84 -7.69 -1.45
C ALA A 136 32.94 -6.16 -1.56
N ALA A 137 33.96 -5.65 -2.25
CA ALA A 137 34.09 -4.21 -2.52
C ALA A 137 32.97 -3.69 -3.44
N ARG A 138 32.61 -4.45 -4.49
CA ARG A 138 31.47 -4.11 -5.37
C ARG A 138 30.15 -4.09 -4.60
N GLU A 139 29.91 -5.09 -3.76
CA GLU A 139 28.74 -5.20 -2.91
C GLU A 139 28.60 -3.96 -1.99
N LEU A 140 29.68 -3.56 -1.33
CA LEU A 140 29.69 -2.35 -0.50
C LEU A 140 29.42 -1.08 -1.30
N ALA A 141 29.96 -0.98 -2.52
CA ALA A 141 29.70 0.16 -3.41
C ALA A 141 28.22 0.24 -3.82
N VAL A 142 27.59 -0.91 -4.11
CA VAL A 142 26.17 -0.99 -4.45
C VAL A 142 25.28 -0.69 -3.25
N GLN A 143 25.59 -1.21 -2.07
CA GLN A 143 24.89 -0.86 -0.83
C GLN A 143 24.96 0.64 -0.57
N LYS A 144 26.14 1.25 -0.71
CA LYS A 144 26.30 2.69 -0.58
C LYS A 144 25.46 3.45 -1.61
N ARG A 145 25.50 3.03 -2.88
CA ARG A 145 24.72 3.66 -3.96
C ARG A 145 23.22 3.58 -3.70
N PHE A 146 22.72 2.43 -3.25
CA PHE A 146 21.32 2.24 -2.87
C PHE A 146 20.92 3.16 -1.72
N VAL A 147 21.73 3.21 -0.65
CA VAL A 147 21.45 4.09 0.50
C VAL A 147 21.48 5.55 0.08
N ASP A 148 22.46 5.96 -0.71
CA ASP A 148 22.59 7.35 -1.17
C ASP A 148 21.45 7.72 -2.14
N PHE A 149 20.96 6.79 -2.95
CA PHE A 149 19.78 6.99 -3.80
C PHE A 149 18.58 7.44 -2.95
N VAL A 150 18.28 6.69 -1.88
CA VAL A 150 17.18 7.03 -0.96
C VAL A 150 17.52 8.32 -0.19
N ARG A 151 18.67 8.36 0.49
CA ARG A 151 19.10 9.49 1.32
C ARG A 151 19.12 10.83 0.57
N ASN A 152 19.36 10.82 -0.75
CA ASN A 152 19.40 12.03 -1.58
C ASN A 152 18.05 12.44 -2.20
N GLY A 153 16.94 11.78 -1.85
CA GLY A 153 15.60 12.25 -2.23
C GLY A 153 14.77 11.28 -3.07
N LYS A 154 15.28 10.09 -3.35
CA LYS A 154 14.50 9.05 -4.06
C LYS A 154 13.77 8.15 -3.06
N ALA A 155 12.82 7.38 -3.58
CA ALA A 155 11.93 6.58 -2.75
C ALA A 155 12.46 5.16 -2.51
N LEU A 156 12.15 4.61 -1.35
CA LEU A 156 12.18 3.17 -1.07
C LEU A 156 10.77 2.70 -0.74
N ILE A 157 10.31 1.67 -1.43
CA ILE A 157 8.99 1.08 -1.22
C ILE A 157 9.19 -0.39 -0.88
N GLY A 158 8.55 -0.87 0.18
CA GLY A 158 8.56 -2.29 0.53
C GLY A 158 7.15 -2.88 0.46
N VAL A 159 7.05 -4.02 -0.21
CA VAL A 159 5.80 -4.77 -0.37
C VAL A 159 5.96 -6.12 0.30
N HIS A 160 5.08 -6.44 1.25
CA HIS A 160 5.02 -7.72 1.94
C HIS A 160 6.40 -8.17 2.46
N ALA A 161 7.03 -9.14 1.79
CA ALA A 161 8.35 -9.64 2.13
C ALA A 161 9.52 -8.68 1.81
N GLY A 162 9.27 -7.44 1.43
CA GLY A 162 10.31 -6.39 1.42
C GLY A 162 11.02 -6.17 2.77
N THR A 163 10.55 -6.75 3.87
CA THR A 163 11.26 -6.77 5.18
C THR A 163 11.92 -8.11 5.51
N ASP A 164 11.66 -9.17 4.73
CA ASP A 164 12.26 -10.51 4.90
C ASP A 164 13.52 -10.68 4.04
N CYS A 165 14.35 -9.64 3.94
CA CYS A 165 15.57 -9.65 3.15
C CYS A 165 16.71 -8.93 3.88
N LEU A 166 17.95 -9.15 3.42
CA LEU A 166 19.11 -8.32 3.75
C LEU A 166 19.39 -8.15 5.27
N TYR A 167 19.10 -9.17 6.09
CA TYR A 167 19.34 -9.17 7.56
C TYR A 167 20.78 -8.85 8.01
N LYS A 168 21.78 -8.92 7.13
CA LYS A 168 23.18 -8.59 7.45
C LYS A 168 23.54 -7.13 7.21
N TRP A 169 22.62 -6.35 6.65
CA TRP A 169 22.86 -4.96 6.25
C TRP A 169 22.01 -4.03 7.11
N ALA A 170 22.53 -3.65 8.27
CA ALA A 170 21.79 -2.90 9.30
C ALA A 170 21.14 -1.62 8.74
N GLU A 171 21.82 -0.91 7.83
CA GLU A 171 21.31 0.31 7.20
C GLU A 171 20.06 0.05 6.35
N TYR A 172 19.91 -1.13 5.75
CA TYR A 172 18.66 -1.52 5.09
C TYR A 172 17.53 -1.66 6.09
N GLY A 173 17.76 -2.36 7.20
CA GLY A 173 16.78 -2.49 8.28
C GLY A 173 16.38 -1.13 8.86
N GLU A 174 17.34 -0.22 9.05
CA GLU A 174 17.06 1.15 9.49
C GLU A 174 16.27 1.94 8.44
N MET A 175 16.61 1.86 7.15
CA MET A 175 15.87 2.52 6.07
C MET A 175 14.45 1.98 5.95
N MET A 176 14.29 0.67 5.81
CA MET A 176 12.99 0.02 5.65
C MET A 176 12.12 0.17 6.91
N GLY A 177 12.76 0.27 8.08
CA GLY A 177 12.10 0.50 9.36
C GLY A 177 11.89 -0.76 10.19
N GLY A 178 12.45 -1.90 9.78
CA GLY A 178 12.26 -3.15 10.51
C GLY A 178 12.63 -4.36 9.66
N TYR A 179 12.71 -5.49 10.32
CA TYR A 179 12.91 -6.79 9.69
C TYR A 179 11.76 -7.73 10.04
N PHE A 180 11.46 -8.64 9.12
CA PHE A 180 10.53 -9.73 9.39
C PHE A 180 10.96 -10.56 10.60
N ASN A 181 9.99 -10.97 11.42
CA ASN A 181 10.22 -11.79 12.61
C ASN A 181 9.32 -13.03 12.68
N SER A 182 8.11 -13.00 12.13
CA SER A 182 7.28 -14.19 11.85
C SER A 182 5.98 -13.78 11.16
N HIS A 183 5.13 -14.74 10.82
CA HIS A 183 3.78 -14.52 10.25
C HIS A 183 2.69 -15.38 10.95
N PRO A 184 2.27 -15.04 12.18
CA PRO A 184 1.37 -15.90 12.97
C PRO A 184 -0.04 -16.07 12.39
N TRP A 185 -0.48 -15.15 11.51
CA TRP A 185 -1.83 -15.13 10.96
C TRP A 185 -1.83 -15.36 9.45
N ASN A 186 -2.61 -16.36 9.03
CA ASN A 186 -2.91 -16.73 7.65
C ASN A 186 -4.44 -16.90 7.49
N GLU A 187 -5.19 -15.94 8.03
CA GLU A 187 -6.63 -15.96 8.21
C GLU A 187 -7.19 -14.54 8.12
N ASP A 188 -8.50 -14.39 8.27
CA ASP A 188 -9.13 -13.08 8.38
C ASP A 188 -8.67 -12.38 9.66
N VAL A 189 -8.04 -11.21 9.51
CA VAL A 189 -7.64 -10.34 10.62
C VAL A 189 -8.33 -8.99 10.51
N THR A 190 -8.60 -8.35 11.65
CA THR A 190 -9.05 -6.96 11.66
C THR A 190 -7.83 -6.03 11.68
N VAL A 191 -7.76 -5.13 10.72
CA VAL A 191 -6.79 -4.03 10.65
C VAL A 191 -7.49 -2.74 11.07
N LYS A 192 -6.90 -2.03 12.03
CA LYS A 192 -7.35 -0.70 12.45
C LYS A 192 -6.48 0.39 11.81
N LEU A 193 -7.04 1.60 11.77
CA LEU A 193 -6.33 2.81 11.39
C LEU A 193 -5.77 3.46 12.65
N ASP A 194 -4.45 3.61 12.73
CA ASP A 194 -3.80 4.32 13.85
C ASP A 194 -3.93 5.85 13.72
N ASP A 195 -4.13 6.35 12.50
CA ASP A 195 -4.27 7.78 12.20
C ASP A 195 -5.36 8.02 11.13
N PRO A 196 -6.66 7.90 11.46
CA PRO A 196 -7.73 7.81 10.46
C PRO A 196 -7.93 9.04 9.57
N GLY A 197 -7.59 10.24 10.05
CA GLY A 197 -7.64 11.50 9.31
C GLY A 197 -6.41 11.77 8.45
N HIS A 198 -5.40 10.90 8.50
CA HIS A 198 -4.20 11.04 7.68
C HIS A 198 -4.53 10.96 6.18
N PRO A 199 -3.90 11.77 5.30
CA PRO A 199 -4.20 11.75 3.86
C PRO A 199 -4.09 10.37 3.22
N LEU A 200 -3.14 9.54 3.66
CA LEU A 200 -2.93 8.19 3.15
C LEU A 200 -4.00 7.17 3.61
N MET A 201 -4.83 7.51 4.60
CA MET A 201 -5.85 6.61 5.15
C MET A 201 -7.25 6.83 4.56
N LYS A 202 -7.40 7.82 3.67
CA LYS A 202 -8.70 8.19 3.06
C LYS A 202 -9.38 7.03 2.33
N ALA A 203 -8.59 6.13 1.74
CA ALA A 203 -9.08 4.92 1.08
C ALA A 203 -10.00 4.06 1.97
N PHE A 204 -9.73 4.04 3.28
CA PHE A 204 -10.44 3.22 4.26
C PHE A 204 -11.60 3.97 4.94
N ARG A 205 -11.79 5.26 4.63
CA ARG A 205 -12.95 6.05 5.08
C ARG A 205 -13.15 6.03 6.61
N GLY A 206 -12.04 6.11 7.34
CA GLY A 206 -12.03 6.08 8.81
C GLY A 206 -12.52 4.77 9.43
N GLN A 207 -12.68 3.69 8.65
CA GLN A 207 -13.15 2.40 9.14
C GLN A 207 -12.00 1.40 9.25
N SER A 208 -12.00 0.63 10.33
CA SER A 208 -11.27 -0.64 10.37
C SER A 208 -11.80 -1.58 9.29
N PHE A 209 -10.96 -2.47 8.79
CA PHE A 209 -11.33 -3.44 7.76
C PHE A 209 -10.83 -4.84 8.09
N VAL A 210 -11.54 -5.84 7.57
CA VAL A 210 -11.12 -7.23 7.66
C VAL A 210 -10.40 -7.60 6.36
N VAL A 211 -9.25 -8.25 6.49
CA VAL A 211 -8.48 -8.73 5.35
C VAL A 211 -7.94 -10.12 5.64
N LYS A 212 -7.91 -10.96 4.60
CA LYS A 212 -7.20 -12.23 4.62
C LYS A 212 -5.86 -12.02 3.94
N ASP A 213 -4.76 -12.30 4.64
CA ASP A 213 -3.43 -12.35 4.04
C ASP A 213 -2.47 -13.16 4.92
N GLU A 214 -1.20 -13.25 4.53
CA GLU A 214 -0.12 -13.64 5.43
C GLU A 214 0.40 -12.41 6.18
N ILE A 215 0.10 -12.33 7.47
CA ILE A 215 0.33 -11.11 8.26
C ILE A 215 1.61 -11.20 9.06
N TYR A 216 2.51 -10.24 8.82
CA TYR A 216 3.82 -10.22 9.43
C TYR A 216 3.81 -9.53 10.80
N GLN A 217 4.81 -9.89 11.61
CA GLN A 217 5.28 -9.09 12.72
C GLN A 217 6.77 -8.78 12.53
N PHE A 218 7.23 -7.69 13.14
CA PHE A 218 8.56 -7.15 12.90
C PHE A 218 9.43 -7.18 14.17
N LYS A 219 10.73 -7.33 13.94
CA LYS A 219 11.79 -7.17 14.95
C LYS A 219 12.57 -5.89 14.67
N GLU A 220 13.60 -5.66 15.47
CA GLU A 220 14.50 -4.53 15.38
C GLU A 220 14.96 -4.27 13.93
N PRO A 221 15.11 -3.00 13.53
CA PRO A 221 15.00 -1.80 14.36
C PRO A 221 13.60 -1.16 14.43
N TYR A 222 12.54 -1.94 14.20
CA TYR A 222 11.15 -1.45 14.27
C TYR A 222 10.83 -0.73 15.58
N SER A 223 10.33 0.51 15.46
CA SER A 223 9.80 1.30 16.58
C SER A 223 8.88 2.41 16.07
N ARG A 224 7.76 2.64 16.76
CA ARG A 224 6.86 3.78 16.52
C ARG A 224 7.53 5.14 16.80
N ASP A 225 8.65 5.18 17.51
CA ASP A 225 9.43 6.42 17.71
C ASP A 225 10.23 6.82 16.46
N LYS A 226 10.41 5.88 15.52
CA LYS A 226 11.11 6.11 14.25
C LYS A 226 10.16 6.12 13.05
N LEU A 227 8.98 5.52 13.18
CA LEU A 227 8.05 5.26 12.09
C LEU A 227 6.71 5.95 12.32
N ARG A 228 6.13 6.50 11.26
CA ARG A 228 4.71 6.88 11.23
C ARG A 228 3.91 5.65 10.81
N VAL A 229 3.47 4.86 11.80
CA VAL A 229 2.57 3.71 11.61
C VAL A 229 1.16 4.23 11.37
N LEU A 230 0.54 3.75 10.29
CA LEU A 230 -0.77 4.20 9.81
C LEU A 230 -1.84 3.12 9.95
N LEU A 231 -1.43 1.87 9.82
CA LEU A 231 -2.27 0.69 9.98
C LEU A 231 -1.59 -0.29 10.92
N SER A 232 -2.36 -0.94 11.79
CA SER A 232 -1.90 -2.07 12.60
C SER A 232 -3.04 -3.06 12.82
N LEU A 233 -2.72 -4.26 13.30
CA LEU A 233 -3.75 -5.19 13.73
C LEU A 233 -4.52 -4.65 14.93
N ASP A 234 -5.82 -4.91 14.95
CA ASP A 234 -6.65 -4.73 16.14
C ASP A 234 -6.61 -6.02 16.97
N VAL A 235 -5.70 -6.06 17.95
CA VAL A 235 -5.48 -7.22 18.82
C VAL A 235 -6.72 -7.62 19.64
N THR A 236 -7.70 -6.73 19.79
CA THR A 236 -8.96 -7.03 20.50
C THR A 236 -9.96 -7.81 19.65
N ARG A 237 -9.71 -7.90 18.33
CA ARG A 237 -10.62 -8.48 17.33
C ARG A 237 -9.99 -9.60 16.52
N ILE A 238 -8.87 -10.15 16.98
CA ILE A 238 -8.16 -11.26 16.34
C ILE A 238 -7.76 -12.33 17.36
N ASN A 239 -7.39 -13.50 16.86
CA ASN A 239 -6.89 -14.57 17.71
C ASN A 239 -5.43 -14.30 18.13
N MET A 240 -5.23 -13.95 19.40
CA MET A 240 -3.91 -13.75 20.02
C MET A 240 -3.31 -15.02 20.65
N ASN A 241 -4.00 -16.17 20.57
CA ASN A 241 -3.49 -17.47 21.03
C ASN A 241 -2.71 -18.23 19.95
N LYS A 242 -2.10 -17.51 19.00
CA LYS A 242 -1.31 -18.11 17.91
C LYS A 242 0.09 -18.47 18.40
N LYS A 243 0.60 -19.58 17.86
CA LYS A 243 2.03 -19.89 17.97
C LYS A 243 2.84 -18.85 17.21
N ASN A 244 4.08 -18.65 17.61
CA ASN A 244 5.05 -17.74 16.98
C ASN A 244 4.68 -16.25 17.03
N ILE A 245 3.74 -15.79 17.85
CA ILE A 245 3.72 -14.38 18.24
C ILE A 245 4.98 -14.12 19.07
N ARG A 246 5.81 -13.17 18.65
CA ARG A 246 7.14 -12.90 19.21
C ARG A 246 7.24 -11.54 19.88
N ARG A 247 6.32 -10.62 19.56
CA ARG A 247 6.18 -9.34 20.25
C ARG A 247 5.22 -9.48 21.42
N ASP A 248 5.59 -8.91 22.56
CA ASP A 248 4.83 -8.89 23.80
C ASP A 248 4.14 -7.54 24.07
N ASP A 249 4.51 -6.49 23.32
CA ASP A 249 3.95 -5.14 23.41
C ASP A 249 2.59 -4.96 22.70
N GLY A 250 2.11 -6.01 22.01
CA GLY A 250 0.85 -5.99 21.27
C GLY A 250 0.85 -5.11 20.02
N ASP A 251 2.02 -4.66 19.55
CA ASP A 251 2.13 -3.79 18.37
C ASP A 251 2.45 -4.59 17.10
N PHE A 252 1.48 -4.67 16.19
CA PHE A 252 1.63 -5.36 14.92
C PHE A 252 1.27 -4.42 13.77
N ALA A 253 2.20 -3.54 13.41
CA ALA A 253 2.01 -2.64 12.26
C ALA A 253 1.74 -3.43 10.97
N VAL A 254 1.00 -2.81 10.06
CA VAL A 254 0.67 -3.33 8.74
C VAL A 254 1.19 -2.38 7.66
N ALA A 255 1.17 -1.07 7.90
CA ALA A 255 1.73 -0.09 6.99
C ALA A 255 2.35 1.09 7.74
N TRP A 256 3.45 1.61 7.22
CA TRP A 256 4.10 2.80 7.77
C TRP A 256 4.79 3.62 6.68
N ILE A 257 5.07 4.87 7.05
CA ILE A 257 5.93 5.77 6.30
C ILE A 257 7.04 6.31 7.20
N ARG A 258 8.13 6.78 6.59
CA ARG A 258 9.13 7.62 7.25
C ARG A 258 9.92 8.47 6.27
N PRO A 259 10.50 9.58 6.69
CA PRO A 259 11.62 10.18 5.98
C PRO A 259 12.91 9.38 6.21
N TYR A 260 13.82 9.43 5.23
CA TYR A 260 15.19 8.94 5.37
C TYR A 260 16.16 9.83 4.58
N GLY A 261 16.92 10.67 5.28
CA GLY A 261 17.64 11.78 4.66
C GLY A 261 16.65 12.74 4.00
N LYS A 262 16.83 12.99 2.70
CA LYS A 262 15.90 13.76 1.86
C LYS A 262 14.84 12.88 1.19
N GLY A 263 15.01 11.56 1.20
CA GLY A 263 14.09 10.61 0.61
C GLY A 263 12.99 10.18 1.56
N ARG A 264 12.10 9.33 1.05
CA ARG A 264 10.93 8.85 1.76
C ARG A 264 10.79 7.35 1.58
N VAL A 265 10.31 6.70 2.63
CA VAL A 265 10.09 5.26 2.67
C VAL A 265 8.61 5.00 2.91
N PHE A 266 8.04 4.08 2.15
CA PHE A 266 6.69 3.55 2.35
C PHE A 266 6.77 2.04 2.43
N TYR A 267 6.13 1.45 3.43
CA TYR A 267 6.01 0.00 3.55
C TYR A 267 4.56 -0.40 3.77
N PHE A 268 4.16 -1.49 3.11
CA PHE A 268 2.87 -2.13 3.31
C PHE A 268 3.04 -3.65 3.34
N SER A 269 2.67 -4.27 4.46
CA SER A 269 2.81 -5.71 4.71
C SER A 269 1.86 -6.58 3.89
N LEU A 270 0.76 -6.03 3.35
CA LEU A 270 -0.24 -6.82 2.63
C LEU A 270 0.21 -7.09 1.19
N GLY A 271 0.31 -8.33 0.76
CA GLY A 271 0.75 -8.65 -0.61
C GLY A 271 1.16 -10.11 -0.83
N HIS A 272 0.83 -11.01 0.10
CA HIS A 272 1.08 -12.44 -0.08
C HIS A 272 0.01 -13.07 -0.99
N ARG A 273 -1.25 -12.79 -0.69
CA ARG A 273 -2.40 -13.28 -1.42
C ARG A 273 -2.62 -12.49 -2.70
N HIS A 274 -2.98 -13.18 -3.77
CA HIS A 274 -3.27 -12.55 -5.06
C HIS A 274 -4.42 -11.55 -4.94
N GLU A 275 -5.43 -11.85 -4.11
CA GLU A 275 -6.61 -11.02 -3.92
C GLU A 275 -6.32 -9.61 -3.40
N ILE A 276 -5.15 -9.40 -2.76
CA ILE A 276 -4.73 -8.08 -2.31
C ILE A 276 -4.60 -7.11 -3.49
N PHE A 277 -4.18 -7.60 -4.66
CA PHE A 277 -3.93 -6.77 -5.85
C PHE A 277 -5.19 -6.36 -6.61
N TRP A 278 -6.38 -6.76 -6.15
CA TRP A 278 -7.66 -6.20 -6.59
C TRP A 278 -8.58 -5.86 -5.42
N ASN A 279 -7.99 -5.57 -4.26
CA ASN A 279 -8.70 -4.99 -3.14
C ASN A 279 -8.68 -3.45 -3.29
N GLU A 280 -9.83 -2.86 -3.61
CA GLU A 280 -9.99 -1.42 -3.90
C GLU A 280 -9.30 -0.49 -2.88
N PRO A 281 -9.63 -0.51 -1.57
CA PRO A 281 -9.01 0.40 -0.62
C PRO A 281 -7.51 0.13 -0.43
N VAL A 282 -7.07 -1.14 -0.51
CA VAL A 282 -5.64 -1.46 -0.42
C VAL A 282 -4.87 -0.94 -1.63
N MET A 283 -5.41 -1.07 -2.85
CA MET A 283 -4.75 -0.55 -4.05
C MET A 283 -4.74 0.97 -4.13
N GLN A 284 -5.77 1.63 -3.61
CA GLN A 284 -5.76 3.09 -3.41
C GLN A 284 -4.70 3.49 -2.38
N ALA A 285 -4.59 2.78 -1.25
CA ALA A 285 -3.54 3.04 -0.25
C ALA A 285 -2.12 2.78 -0.79
N TYR A 286 -1.95 1.78 -1.67
CA TYR A 286 -0.70 1.57 -2.40
C TYR A 286 -0.35 2.76 -3.29
N LEU A 287 -1.30 3.26 -4.08
CA LEU A 287 -1.10 4.46 -4.89
C LEU A 287 -0.67 5.64 -4.00
N ASP A 288 -1.44 5.93 -2.97
CA ASP A 288 -1.22 7.09 -2.10
C ASP A 288 0.14 7.01 -1.40
N GLY A 289 0.50 5.83 -0.86
CA GLY A 289 1.79 5.58 -0.23
C GLY A 289 2.97 5.71 -1.20
N ILE A 290 2.82 5.22 -2.44
CA ILE A 290 3.84 5.39 -3.49
C ILE A 290 3.96 6.87 -3.87
N GLN A 291 2.86 7.60 -4.02
CA GLN A 291 2.89 9.03 -4.32
C GLN A 291 3.51 9.85 -3.18
N TYR A 292 3.28 9.46 -1.93
CA TYR A 292 4.01 10.01 -0.79
C TYR A 292 5.51 9.73 -0.92
N ALA A 293 5.90 8.49 -1.19
CA ALA A 293 7.31 8.10 -1.25
C ALA A 293 8.06 8.84 -2.38
N LEU A 294 7.38 9.08 -3.50
CA LEU A 294 7.88 9.88 -4.63
C LEU A 294 7.91 11.40 -4.33
N GLY A 295 7.23 11.85 -3.27
CA GLY A 295 7.09 13.26 -2.88
C GLY A 295 6.01 14.02 -3.65
N ASP A 296 5.14 13.32 -4.38
CA ASP A 296 4.02 13.92 -5.12
C ASP A 296 2.81 14.20 -4.22
N LEU A 297 2.60 13.39 -3.19
CA LEU A 297 1.55 13.57 -2.18
C LEU A 297 2.17 14.00 -0.84
N PRO A 298 2.10 15.29 -0.46
CA PRO A 298 2.61 15.77 0.81
C PRO A 298 1.78 15.22 1.97
N CYS A 299 2.46 14.62 2.96
CA CYS A 299 1.86 14.11 4.18
C CYS A 299 2.74 14.46 5.38
N ASP A 300 2.13 14.53 6.56
CA ASP A 300 2.88 14.54 7.83
C ASP A 300 3.52 13.16 8.04
N ASP A 301 4.85 13.13 8.19
CA ASP A 301 5.62 11.90 8.37
C ASP A 301 6.34 11.85 9.74
N LEU A 302 5.90 12.69 10.69
CA LEU A 302 6.36 12.61 12.08
C LEU A 302 6.10 11.21 12.66
N PRO A 303 7.07 10.61 13.37
CA PRO A 303 6.91 9.29 13.96
C PRO A 303 5.72 9.21 14.92
N SER A 304 5.02 8.08 14.94
CA SER A 304 3.82 7.89 15.75
C SER A 304 4.06 8.11 17.25
N GLY A 305 5.24 7.77 17.75
CA GLY A 305 5.64 7.98 19.16
C GLY A 305 5.76 9.46 19.56
N THR A 306 5.79 10.38 18.59
CA THR A 306 5.85 11.84 18.83
C THR A 306 4.50 12.54 18.77
N LEU A 307 3.44 11.82 18.37
CA LEU A 307 2.12 12.41 18.19
C LEU A 307 1.40 12.59 19.51
N SER A 308 0.80 13.77 19.69
CA SER A 308 0.00 14.05 20.88
C SER A 308 -1.34 13.30 20.84
N ALA A 309 -1.88 12.98 22.01
CA ALA A 309 -3.23 12.43 22.14
C ALA A 309 -4.29 13.36 21.52
N ALA A 310 -4.11 14.68 21.62
CA ALA A 310 -5.00 15.67 21.01
C ALA A 310 -5.01 15.58 19.47
N TYR A 311 -3.83 15.42 18.86
CA TYR A 311 -3.72 15.18 17.41
C TYR A 311 -4.46 13.90 17.01
N LEU A 312 -4.21 12.79 17.69
CA LEU A 312 -4.82 11.50 17.34
C LEU A 312 -6.35 11.53 17.52
N ALA A 313 -6.84 12.21 18.56
CA ALA A 313 -8.28 12.42 18.76
C ALA A 313 -8.90 13.24 17.62
N GLN A 314 -8.25 14.34 17.21
CA GLN A 314 -8.71 15.15 16.08
C GLN A 314 -8.66 14.37 14.77
N SER A 315 -7.61 13.59 14.54
CA SER A 315 -7.48 12.73 13.36
C SER A 315 -8.60 11.70 13.32
N SER A 316 -8.88 11.04 14.45
CA SER A 316 -9.96 10.05 14.56
C SER A 316 -11.33 10.67 14.24
N LYS A 317 -11.60 11.86 14.78
CA LYS A 317 -12.81 12.63 14.47
C LYS A 317 -12.88 12.98 12.98
N THR A 318 -11.79 13.48 12.41
CA THR A 318 -11.72 13.88 11.00
C THR A 318 -11.95 12.69 10.07
N GLY A 319 -11.25 11.58 10.30
CA GLY A 319 -11.39 10.35 9.52
C GLY A 319 -12.80 9.76 9.61
N TYR A 320 -13.41 9.81 10.80
CA TYR A 320 -14.81 9.41 10.98
C TYR A 320 -15.76 10.31 10.20
N GLU A 321 -15.67 11.64 10.35
CA GLU A 321 -16.56 12.61 9.72
C GLU A 321 -16.47 12.58 8.18
N GLU A 322 -15.25 12.56 7.62
CA GLU A 322 -15.04 12.44 6.18
C GLU A 322 -15.52 11.09 5.67
N GLY A 323 -15.19 10.02 6.40
CA GLY A 323 -15.53 8.65 6.05
C GLY A 323 -17.03 8.40 6.01
N ILE A 324 -17.74 8.79 7.06
CA ILE A 324 -19.19 8.62 7.14
C ILE A 324 -19.90 9.50 6.11
N ALA A 325 -19.41 10.72 5.83
CA ALA A 325 -19.95 11.56 4.77
C ALA A 325 -19.85 10.86 3.39
N ALA A 326 -18.71 10.27 3.07
CA ALA A 326 -18.52 9.53 1.82
C ALA A 326 -19.39 8.26 1.75
N ILE A 327 -19.52 7.52 2.86
CA ILE A 327 -20.37 6.31 2.93
C ILE A 327 -21.83 6.67 2.67
N PHE A 328 -22.34 7.75 3.27
CA PHE A 328 -23.72 8.17 3.09
C PHE A 328 -23.99 8.81 1.73
N ALA A 329 -22.99 9.45 1.12
CA ALA A 329 -23.07 9.89 -0.27
C ALA A 329 -23.22 8.70 -1.23
N ASP A 330 -22.45 7.62 -1.03
CA ASP A 330 -22.60 6.38 -1.79
C ASP A 330 -23.97 5.73 -1.55
N LEU A 331 -24.47 5.77 -0.30
CA LEU A 331 -25.80 5.23 0.03
C LEU A 331 -26.92 6.00 -0.69
N ALA A 332 -26.81 7.32 -0.81
CA ALA A 332 -27.79 8.12 -1.54
C ALA A 332 -27.86 7.73 -3.04
N GLY A 333 -26.75 7.25 -3.62
CA GLY A 333 -26.69 6.73 -4.98
C GLY A 333 -26.96 5.23 -5.11
N TYR A 334 -27.36 4.53 -4.04
CA TYR A 334 -27.48 3.07 -4.02
C TYR A 334 -28.61 2.56 -4.93
N GLU A 335 -28.33 1.59 -5.78
CA GLU A 335 -29.33 0.90 -6.60
C GLU A 335 -29.38 -0.59 -6.24
N MET A 336 -30.60 -1.14 -6.17
CA MET A 336 -30.80 -2.56 -5.85
C MET A 336 -30.22 -3.46 -6.95
N GLY A 337 -29.45 -4.48 -6.56
CA GLY A 337 -28.82 -5.42 -7.50
C GLY A 337 -27.49 -4.95 -8.11
N VAL A 338 -26.97 -3.79 -7.70
CA VAL A 338 -25.61 -3.33 -8.04
C VAL A 338 -24.64 -3.70 -6.90
N ASN A 339 -23.75 -2.80 -6.48
CA ASN A 339 -22.80 -3.00 -5.38
C ASN A 339 -23.45 -2.56 -4.06
N ASP A 340 -23.74 -3.53 -3.19
CA ASP A 340 -24.40 -3.29 -1.90
C ASP A 340 -23.43 -3.19 -0.72
N ASN A 341 -22.11 -3.17 -0.95
CA ASN A 341 -21.11 -3.17 0.11
C ASN A 341 -21.27 -1.98 1.07
N ARG A 342 -21.62 -0.79 0.54
CA ARG A 342 -21.82 0.42 1.35
C ARG A 342 -23.13 0.38 2.13
N ALA A 343 -24.20 -0.13 1.53
CA ALA A 343 -25.46 -0.37 2.22
C ALA A 343 -25.26 -1.37 3.37
N LYS A 344 -24.55 -2.50 3.14
CA LYS A 344 -24.17 -3.47 4.17
C LYS A 344 -23.34 -2.84 5.29
N LEU A 345 -22.38 -1.98 4.96
CA LEU A 345 -21.59 -1.25 5.96
C LEU A 345 -22.49 -0.37 6.84
N VAL A 346 -23.40 0.40 6.24
CA VAL A 346 -24.36 1.21 7.00
C VAL A 346 -25.26 0.34 7.86
N ALA A 347 -25.76 -0.80 7.36
CA ALA A 347 -26.56 -1.73 8.16
C ALA A 347 -25.79 -2.25 9.38
N ASN A 348 -24.50 -2.58 9.23
CA ASN A 348 -23.65 -2.97 10.35
C ASN A 348 -23.43 -1.83 11.35
N MET A 349 -23.22 -0.60 10.88
CA MET A 349 -23.14 0.58 11.75
C MET A 349 -24.43 0.78 12.55
N VAL A 350 -25.59 0.59 11.92
CA VAL A 350 -26.91 0.68 12.54
C VAL A 350 -27.11 -0.42 13.58
N LEU A 351 -26.69 -1.65 13.29
CA LEU A 351 -26.72 -2.76 14.25
C LEU A 351 -25.89 -2.44 15.51
N GLU A 352 -24.69 -1.90 15.33
CA GLU A 352 -23.84 -1.46 16.44
C GLU A 352 -24.46 -0.28 17.21
N ALA A 353 -25.16 0.63 16.51
CA ALA A 353 -25.86 1.77 17.11
C ALA A 353 -27.11 1.39 17.93
N GLN A 354 -27.64 0.18 17.77
CA GLN A 354 -28.74 -0.31 18.61
C GLN A 354 -28.30 -0.64 20.03
N LYS A 355 -27.01 -0.89 20.27
CA LYS A 355 -26.46 -1.19 21.60
C LYS A 355 -26.66 0.01 22.53
N ALA A 356 -27.08 -0.26 23.77
CA ALA A 356 -27.32 0.78 24.77
C ALA A 356 -26.07 1.66 24.98
N GLY A 357 -26.26 2.98 24.96
CA GLY A 357 -25.15 3.94 25.13
C GLY A 357 -24.24 4.12 23.92
N SER A 358 -24.63 3.64 22.73
CA SER A 358 -23.83 3.83 21.53
C SER A 358 -23.69 5.33 21.20
N PRO A 359 -22.45 5.86 21.11
CA PRO A 359 -22.22 7.30 20.92
C PRO A 359 -22.62 7.80 19.53
N ASN A 360 -22.79 6.89 18.56
CA ASN A 360 -23.01 7.23 17.16
C ASN A 360 -24.48 7.16 16.74
N ARG A 361 -25.39 6.73 17.63
CA ARG A 361 -26.80 6.50 17.29
C ARG A 361 -27.48 7.75 16.74
N THR A 362 -27.35 8.88 17.45
CA THR A 362 -27.95 10.15 17.07
C THR A 362 -27.42 10.67 15.72
N ASP A 363 -26.11 10.62 15.48
CA ASP A 363 -25.50 11.06 14.22
C ASP A 363 -25.94 10.17 13.04
N LEU A 364 -25.92 8.84 13.22
CA LEU A 364 -26.39 7.89 12.20
C LEU A 364 -27.88 8.10 11.89
N SER A 365 -28.71 8.30 12.91
CA SER A 365 -30.13 8.58 12.72
C SER A 365 -30.34 9.87 11.92
N ALA A 366 -29.63 10.96 12.24
CA ALA A 366 -29.74 12.22 11.51
C ALA A 366 -29.29 12.09 10.04
N ARG A 367 -28.24 11.32 9.77
CA ARG A 367 -27.75 11.10 8.40
C ARG A 367 -28.67 10.22 7.56
N LEU A 368 -29.23 9.17 8.15
CA LEU A 368 -30.22 8.34 7.46
C LEU A 368 -31.48 9.15 7.14
N ALA A 369 -31.95 9.99 8.08
CA ALA A 369 -33.04 10.92 7.86
C ALA A 369 -32.78 11.86 6.69
N LYS A 370 -31.55 12.38 6.57
CA LYS A 370 -31.12 13.20 5.44
C LYS A 370 -31.18 12.44 4.11
N VAL A 371 -30.69 11.19 4.05
CA VAL A 371 -30.76 10.37 2.82
C VAL A 371 -32.22 10.07 2.45
N ALA A 372 -33.05 9.72 3.43
CA ALA A 372 -34.46 9.42 3.22
C ALA A 372 -35.23 10.61 2.62
N ALA A 373 -34.93 11.83 3.07
CA ALA A 373 -35.56 13.07 2.59
C ALA A 373 -34.89 13.69 1.34
N ASP A 374 -33.76 13.15 0.87
CA ASP A 374 -33.05 13.72 -0.28
C ASP A 374 -33.73 13.35 -1.60
N ALA A 375 -34.34 14.35 -2.26
CA ALA A 375 -34.96 14.17 -3.57
C ALA A 375 -33.98 13.73 -4.67
N LYS A 376 -32.68 13.92 -4.48
CA LYS A 376 -31.63 13.45 -5.41
C LYS A 376 -31.16 12.03 -5.12
N ALA A 377 -31.48 11.48 -3.95
CA ALA A 377 -31.18 10.08 -3.66
C ALA A 377 -32.04 9.16 -4.53
N THR A 378 -31.52 7.99 -4.84
CA THR A 378 -32.27 6.93 -5.56
C THR A 378 -33.42 6.43 -4.71
N GLU A 379 -34.44 5.83 -5.33
CA GLU A 379 -35.55 5.22 -4.59
C GLU A 379 -35.04 4.10 -3.66
N ALA A 380 -34.14 3.24 -4.15
CA ALA A 380 -33.56 2.18 -3.35
C ALA A 380 -32.74 2.72 -2.16
N GLY A 381 -31.99 3.82 -2.34
CA GLY A 381 -31.26 4.50 -1.27
C GLY A 381 -32.19 5.07 -0.19
N ARG A 382 -33.27 5.76 -0.60
CA ARG A 382 -34.29 6.28 0.33
C ARG A 382 -35.00 5.16 1.10
N VAL A 383 -35.45 4.12 0.40
CA VAL A 383 -36.12 2.96 1.02
C VAL A 383 -35.21 2.25 2.01
N PHE A 384 -33.93 2.04 1.65
CA PHE A 384 -32.95 1.49 2.56
C PHE A 384 -32.80 2.36 3.81
N ALA A 385 -32.66 3.68 3.64
CA ALA A 385 -32.51 4.61 4.75
C ALA A 385 -33.71 4.58 5.70
N CYS A 386 -34.94 4.57 5.18
CA CYS A 386 -36.15 4.44 5.99
C CYS A 386 -36.18 3.13 6.79
N ARG A 387 -35.78 2.00 6.19
CA ARG A 387 -35.70 0.71 6.90
C ARG A 387 -34.69 0.74 8.04
N GLN A 388 -33.54 1.39 7.85
CA GLN A 388 -32.54 1.53 8.90
C GLN A 388 -33.00 2.50 10.00
N LEU A 389 -33.71 3.59 9.65
CA LEU A 389 -34.30 4.50 10.63
C LEU A 389 -35.27 3.78 11.56
N ALA A 390 -36.07 2.84 11.07
CA ALA A 390 -36.98 2.06 11.92
C ALA A 390 -36.27 1.32 13.08
N LEU A 391 -34.96 1.09 12.98
CA LEU A 391 -34.17 0.40 13.99
C LEU A 391 -33.53 1.34 15.03
N ILE A 392 -33.20 2.57 14.65
CA ILE A 392 -32.39 3.47 15.48
C ILE A 392 -32.94 4.89 15.62
N ALA A 393 -34.03 5.23 14.95
CA ALA A 393 -34.59 6.58 14.94
C ALA A 393 -34.82 7.10 16.36
N GLU A 394 -34.44 8.36 16.55
CA GLU A 394 -34.75 9.16 17.73
C GLU A 394 -35.77 10.24 17.33
N GLU A 395 -36.33 10.98 18.30
CA GLU A 395 -37.36 11.99 18.03
C GLU A 395 -36.93 13.04 16.98
N ASN A 396 -35.63 13.30 16.89
CA ASN A 396 -35.04 14.21 15.89
C ASN A 396 -35.19 13.73 14.44
N ALA A 397 -35.49 12.45 14.18
CA ALA A 397 -35.69 11.91 12.85
C ALA A 397 -37.16 12.01 12.38
N ILE A 398 -38.10 12.30 13.28
CA ILE A 398 -39.54 12.37 12.97
C ILE A 398 -39.86 13.37 11.85
N PRO A 399 -39.34 14.61 11.85
CA PRO A 399 -39.66 15.57 10.79
C PRO A 399 -39.27 15.11 9.38
N ALA A 400 -38.16 14.38 9.26
CA ALA A 400 -37.70 13.84 7.98
C ALA A 400 -38.59 12.67 7.52
N LEU A 401 -39.06 11.83 8.44
CA LEU A 401 -39.96 10.72 8.12
C LEU A 401 -41.34 11.22 7.67
N VAL A 402 -41.85 12.30 8.25
CA VAL A 402 -43.13 12.91 7.87
C VAL A 402 -43.09 13.47 6.43
N GLY A 403 -41.94 13.92 5.95
CA GLY A 403 -41.80 14.43 4.57
C GLY A 403 -41.64 13.34 3.49
N VAL A 404 -41.48 12.08 3.90
CA VAL A 404 -41.31 10.91 3.00
C VAL A 404 -42.60 10.09 2.87
N LEU A 405 -43.51 10.22 3.83
CA LEU A 405 -44.89 9.70 3.79
C LEU A 405 -45.79 10.61 2.96
#